data_AF-A0A1Y4HNW0-F1
#
_entry.id   AF-A0A1Y4HNW0-F1
#
_cell.length_a   1.000
_cell.length_b   1.000
_cell.length_c   1.000
_cell.angle_alpha   90.00
_cell.angle_beta   90.00
_cell.angle_gamma   90.00
#
_symmetry.space_group_name_H-M   'P 1'
#
loop_
_entity.id
_entity.type
_entity.pdbx_description
1 polymer ?
#
loop_
_entity_poly.entity_id
_entity_poly.type
_entity_poly.pdbx_seq_one_letter_code
_entity_poly.pdbx_strand_id
1 'polypeptide(L)'
;MHRLGISLYPEHSNPQQDRAYMERAAQHGFSRIFTCLLSVKRNADETIEEFGSFVSTAHDLGFTVAVDTNEDVFERLGATPFDLSPFAHMGVDIIRLDGHFGDQGDIIITRNPQGIQVEFNASCNLALDLLIERGADPRAMTVCHNFFPEPYTGLSEEVFQARNAQYKRLGLTLAAFVSSREENTFGPWPVFAGLPTCEDDRRRPIDLQARHLLASGLVDDVIVGNCFASDDELAALAAVDTTRVTMRIDLVPDVTDIEREVIWGFDHTTRGDASAYMLRSSWSRLAFKERSIAPRPWPDTVFHRGDVLIPNDNMAHYRGELEVALRDFENDGTRNVVGRIPAEELFLLDYIAPEHPFGFIRP
;
A
#
# COMPACT_ATOMS: atom_id res chain seq x y z
N MET A 1 -1.81 10.65 6.86
CA MET A 1 -2.47 10.69 5.53
C MET A 1 -1.60 9.84 4.65
N HIS A 2 -2.18 8.91 3.88
CA HIS A 2 -1.40 8.01 3.05
C HIS A 2 -0.72 8.79 1.92
N ARG A 3 0.53 8.43 1.59
CA ARG A 3 1.23 9.01 0.44
C ARG A 3 1.47 7.96 -0.63
N LEU A 4 1.36 8.38 -1.88
CA LEU A 4 1.80 7.59 -3.02
C LEU A 4 3.19 8.05 -3.44
N GLY A 5 4.03 7.07 -3.76
CA GLY A 5 5.38 7.31 -4.24
C GLY A 5 5.75 6.50 -5.47
N ILE A 6 6.81 6.95 -6.14
CA ILE A 6 7.41 6.27 -7.28
C ILE A 6 8.90 6.05 -7.03
N SER A 7 9.45 4.97 -7.58
CA SER A 7 10.90 4.82 -7.69
C SER A 7 11.43 5.42 -8.99
N LEU A 8 12.68 5.90 -8.95
CA LEU A 8 13.45 6.32 -10.11
C LEU A 8 14.89 5.79 -9.99
N TYR A 9 15.48 5.42 -11.12
CA TYR A 9 16.87 4.91 -11.20
C TYR A 9 17.62 5.64 -12.32
N PRO A 10 18.11 6.88 -12.06
CA PRO A 10 18.70 7.74 -13.08
C PRO A 10 19.88 7.11 -13.82
N GLU A 11 20.59 6.17 -13.20
CA GLU A 11 21.72 5.46 -13.81
C GLU A 11 21.32 4.52 -14.95
N HIS A 12 20.04 4.12 -15.01
CA HIS A 12 19.48 3.23 -16.03
C HIS A 12 18.51 3.96 -16.97
N SER A 13 18.45 5.29 -16.88
CA SER A 13 17.49 6.15 -17.58
C SER A 13 18.18 7.41 -18.15
N ASN A 14 17.40 8.43 -18.51
CA ASN A 14 17.87 9.77 -18.83
C ASN A 14 16.98 10.85 -18.19
N PRO A 15 17.53 12.06 -17.97
CA PRO A 15 16.83 13.14 -17.28
C PRO A 15 15.48 13.53 -17.91
N GLN A 16 15.33 13.42 -19.23
CA GLN A 16 14.07 13.77 -19.91
C GLN A 16 12.96 12.77 -19.59
N GLN A 17 13.26 11.47 -19.60
CA GLN A 17 12.31 10.43 -19.23
C GLN A 17 11.94 10.48 -17.75
N ASP A 18 12.94 10.69 -16.88
CA ASP A 18 12.71 10.79 -15.43
C ASP A 18 11.82 11.99 -15.10
N ARG A 19 12.09 13.17 -15.70
CA ARG A 19 11.25 14.36 -15.56
C ARG A 19 9.83 14.13 -16.05
N ALA A 20 9.66 13.51 -17.21
CA ALA A 20 8.34 13.20 -17.74
C ALA A 20 7.56 12.21 -16.86
N TYR A 21 8.24 11.26 -16.20
CA TYR A 21 7.60 10.36 -15.24
C TYR A 21 7.21 11.07 -13.94
N MET A 22 8.10 11.91 -13.40
CA MET A 22 7.79 12.75 -12.23
C MET A 22 6.60 13.66 -12.49
N GLU A 23 6.53 14.32 -13.65
CA GLU A 23 5.41 15.20 -14.02
C GLU A 23 4.08 14.43 -14.08
N ARG A 24 4.06 13.24 -14.69
CA ARG A 24 2.86 12.39 -14.73
C ARG A 24 2.45 11.94 -13.34
N ALA A 25 3.38 11.45 -12.53
CA ALA A 25 3.08 11.01 -11.16
C ALA A 25 2.55 12.16 -10.29
N ALA A 26 3.14 13.36 -10.41
CA ALA A 26 2.68 14.55 -9.69
C ALA A 26 1.24 14.95 -10.08
N GLN A 27 0.85 14.81 -11.35
CA GLN A 27 -0.52 15.07 -11.80
C GLN A 27 -1.55 14.14 -11.14
N HIS A 28 -1.14 12.93 -10.77
CA HIS A 28 -1.96 11.97 -10.02
C HIS A 28 -1.81 12.10 -8.49
N GLY A 29 -1.12 13.12 -7.99
CA GLY A 29 -0.98 13.41 -6.56
C GLY A 29 0.10 12.59 -5.84
N PHE A 30 1.00 11.94 -6.57
CA PHE A 30 2.17 11.32 -5.96
C PHE A 30 3.11 12.40 -5.43
N SER A 31 3.69 12.15 -4.26
CA SER A 31 4.48 13.17 -3.55
C SER A 31 5.72 12.61 -2.86
N ARG A 32 6.07 11.35 -3.13
CA ARG A 32 7.28 10.71 -2.61
C ARG A 32 8.08 10.03 -3.71
N ILE A 33 9.39 10.20 -3.70
CA ILE A 33 10.32 9.48 -4.59
C ILE A 33 11.22 8.59 -3.75
N PHE A 34 11.46 7.39 -4.26
CA PHE A 34 12.55 6.52 -3.83
C PHE A 34 13.58 6.42 -4.94
N THR A 35 14.88 6.51 -4.62
CA THR A 35 15.95 6.28 -5.59
C THR A 35 17.10 5.52 -4.94
N CYS A 36 17.91 4.83 -5.73
CA CYS A 36 19.00 3.99 -5.23
C CYS A 36 20.37 4.62 -5.50
N LEU A 37 21.20 4.75 -4.45
CA LEU A 37 22.62 5.12 -4.60
C LEU A 37 23.56 3.90 -4.52
N LEU A 38 23.04 2.71 -4.18
CA LEU A 38 23.82 1.48 -4.02
C LEU A 38 24.42 1.00 -5.37
N SER A 39 23.70 1.19 -6.46
CA SER A 39 24.08 0.82 -7.83
C SER A 39 25.06 1.82 -8.48
N VAL A 40 25.19 3.03 -7.93
CA VAL A 40 25.99 4.12 -8.52
C VAL A 40 27.49 3.85 -8.31
N LYS A 41 28.26 3.90 -9.40
CA LYS A 41 29.73 3.66 -9.40
C LYS A 41 30.57 4.91 -9.69
N ARG A 42 29.93 6.08 -9.85
CA ARG A 42 30.60 7.36 -10.15
C ARG A 42 31.34 7.90 -8.94
N ASN A 43 32.22 8.88 -9.14
CA ASN A 43 32.91 9.57 -8.05
C ASN A 43 31.94 10.48 -7.27
N ALA A 44 32.36 10.96 -6.10
CA ALA A 44 31.51 11.71 -5.19
C ALA A 44 30.98 13.02 -5.80
N ASP A 45 31.84 13.81 -6.42
CA ASP A 45 31.49 15.15 -6.93
C ASP A 45 30.46 15.07 -8.06
N GLU A 46 30.65 14.16 -9.02
CA GLU A 46 29.69 13.91 -10.11
C GLU A 46 28.35 13.43 -9.55
N THR A 47 28.39 12.54 -8.55
CA THR A 47 27.16 12.03 -7.91
C THR A 47 26.41 13.16 -7.23
N ILE A 48 27.09 14.05 -6.49
CA ILE A 48 26.47 15.18 -5.79
C ILE A 48 25.80 16.14 -6.78
N GLU A 49 26.48 16.50 -7.88
CA GLU A 49 25.95 17.46 -8.85
C GLU A 49 24.73 16.91 -9.61
N GLU A 50 24.84 15.69 -10.15
CA GLU A 50 23.76 15.08 -10.92
C GLU A 50 22.54 14.76 -10.05
N PHE A 51 22.75 14.14 -8.87
CA PHE A 51 21.64 13.87 -7.95
C PHE A 51 21.05 15.17 -7.40
N GLY A 52 21.85 16.20 -7.15
CA GLY A 52 21.35 17.50 -6.73
C GLY A 52 20.38 18.11 -7.75
N SER A 53 20.72 18.02 -9.04
CA SER A 53 19.83 18.47 -10.13
C SER A 53 18.53 17.64 -10.20
N PHE A 54 18.64 16.32 -10.04
CA PHE A 54 17.50 15.41 -9.97
C PHE A 54 16.56 15.75 -8.81
N VAL A 55 17.12 15.91 -7.59
CA VAL A 55 16.37 16.24 -6.38
C VAL A 55 15.72 17.62 -6.50
N SER A 56 16.43 18.61 -7.05
CA SER A 56 15.85 19.93 -7.30
C SER A 56 14.64 19.84 -8.24
N THR A 57 14.72 19.03 -9.30
CA THR A 57 13.59 18.83 -10.22
C THR A 57 12.41 18.15 -9.52
N ALA A 58 12.68 17.17 -8.66
CA ALA A 58 11.68 16.50 -7.85
C ALA A 58 10.99 17.47 -6.87
N HIS A 59 11.76 18.34 -6.20
CA HIS A 59 11.26 19.36 -5.29
C HIS A 59 10.36 20.39 -5.99
N ASP A 60 10.74 20.83 -7.20
CA ASP A 60 9.91 21.74 -8.01
C ASP A 60 8.53 21.16 -8.34
N LEU A 61 8.42 19.83 -8.36
CA LEU A 61 7.18 19.08 -8.58
C LEU A 61 6.47 18.67 -7.27
N GLY A 62 7.04 19.02 -6.11
CA GLY A 62 6.44 18.78 -4.79
C GLY A 62 6.75 17.40 -4.19
N PHE A 63 7.76 16.69 -4.67
CA PHE A 63 8.16 15.40 -4.12
C PHE A 63 9.09 15.53 -2.92
N THR A 64 8.93 14.63 -1.95
CA THR A 64 9.97 14.29 -0.95
C THR A 64 10.85 13.17 -1.50
N VAL A 65 12.17 13.30 -1.46
CA VAL A 65 13.11 12.32 -2.03
C VAL A 65 13.80 11.50 -0.94
N ALA A 66 13.63 10.18 -1.03
CA ALA A 66 14.35 9.18 -0.26
C ALA A 66 15.45 8.53 -1.10
N VAL A 67 16.67 8.47 -0.55
CA VAL A 67 17.81 7.81 -1.20
C VAL A 67 18.21 6.55 -0.42
N ASP A 68 18.34 5.43 -1.12
CA ASP A 68 18.78 4.16 -0.56
C ASP A 68 20.31 4.06 -0.51
N THR A 69 20.84 3.78 0.67
CA THR A 69 22.27 3.87 0.98
C THR A 69 22.71 2.79 1.96
N ASN A 70 24.02 2.60 2.03
CA ASN A 70 24.69 1.74 2.99
C ASN A 70 26.03 2.39 3.42
N GLU A 71 26.81 1.68 4.23
CA GLU A 71 28.11 2.13 4.74
C GLU A 71 29.10 2.47 3.61
N ASP A 72 29.12 1.68 2.54
CA ASP A 72 30.01 1.91 1.38
C ASP A 72 29.66 3.20 0.63
N VAL A 73 28.36 3.51 0.49
CA VAL A 73 27.90 4.77 -0.11
C VAL A 73 28.29 5.95 0.76
N PHE A 74 28.19 5.84 2.08
CA PHE A 74 28.63 6.88 3.00
C PHE A 74 30.12 7.16 2.85
N GLU A 75 30.96 6.12 2.86
CA GLU A 75 32.41 6.27 2.66
C GLU A 75 32.73 6.92 1.32
N ARG A 76 32.07 6.47 0.24
CA ARG A 76 32.27 7.02 -1.11
C ARG A 76 31.92 8.51 -1.20
N LEU A 77 30.84 8.93 -0.54
CA LEU A 77 30.39 10.33 -0.54
C LEU A 77 31.14 11.20 0.49
N GLY A 78 32.00 10.60 1.32
CA GLY A 78 32.64 11.29 2.44
C GLY A 78 31.66 11.68 3.55
N ALA A 79 30.50 11.02 3.63
CA ALA A 79 29.51 11.21 4.68
C ALA A 79 29.81 10.29 5.87
N THR A 80 29.32 10.67 7.04
CA THR A 80 29.37 9.82 8.24
C THR A 80 28.06 9.96 9.02
N PRO A 81 27.78 9.08 9.99
CA PRO A 81 26.63 9.28 10.89
C PRO A 81 26.66 10.62 11.63
N PHE A 82 27.84 11.23 11.76
CA PHE A 82 28.07 12.51 12.43
C PHE A 82 28.04 13.70 11.47
N ASP A 83 28.09 13.46 10.16
CA ASP A 83 28.11 14.50 9.13
C ASP A 83 27.39 14.05 7.86
N LEU A 84 26.15 14.52 7.73
CA LEU A 84 25.29 14.28 6.56
C LEU A 84 25.35 15.43 5.55
N SER A 85 26.32 16.34 5.65
CA SER A 85 26.46 17.48 4.74
C SER A 85 26.46 17.07 3.26
N PRO A 86 27.08 15.95 2.83
CA PRO A 86 26.99 15.51 1.43
C PRO A 86 25.56 15.28 0.95
N PHE A 87 24.71 14.62 1.76
CA PHE A 87 23.30 14.39 1.44
C PHE A 87 22.49 15.68 1.48
N ALA A 88 22.78 16.56 2.44
CA ALA A 88 22.13 17.87 2.54
C ALA A 88 22.45 18.78 1.33
N HIS A 89 23.69 18.74 0.83
CA HIS A 89 24.07 19.47 -0.38
C HIS A 89 23.34 18.97 -1.64
N MET A 90 22.99 17.68 -1.69
CA MET A 90 22.13 17.13 -2.75
C MET A 90 20.64 17.51 -2.55
N GLY A 91 20.25 18.04 -1.40
CA GLY A 91 18.85 18.34 -1.07
C GLY A 91 18.03 17.13 -0.62
N VAL A 92 18.66 16.02 -0.25
CA VAL A 92 17.96 14.79 0.15
C VAL A 92 17.11 15.02 1.41
N ASP A 93 15.86 14.54 1.38
CA ASP A 93 14.92 14.66 2.50
C ASP A 93 14.98 13.46 3.45
N ILE A 94 15.21 12.27 2.90
CA ILE A 94 15.22 11.00 3.64
C ILE A 94 16.42 10.15 3.21
N ILE A 95 17.22 9.69 4.16
CA ILE A 95 18.26 8.68 3.91
C ILE A 95 17.75 7.34 4.42
N ARG A 96 17.64 6.38 3.51
CA ARG A 96 17.34 4.99 3.85
C ARG A 96 18.62 4.21 4.09
N LEU A 97 18.65 3.49 5.20
CA LEU A 97 19.76 2.66 5.64
C LEU A 97 19.45 1.19 5.39
N ASP A 98 20.13 0.61 4.39
CA ASP A 98 20.15 -0.85 4.16
C ASP A 98 21.25 -1.56 4.96
N GLY A 99 21.93 -0.81 5.83
CA GLY A 99 22.95 -1.28 6.78
C GLY A 99 22.77 -0.65 8.16
N HIS A 100 23.79 -0.70 9.00
CA HIS A 100 23.77 -0.10 10.33
C HIS A 100 25.12 0.48 10.72
N PHE A 101 25.12 1.62 11.43
CA PHE A 101 26.36 2.21 11.96
C PHE A 101 26.62 1.80 13.42
N GLY A 102 25.89 0.78 13.89
CA GLY A 102 25.84 0.37 15.28
C GLY A 102 25.04 1.37 16.12
N ASP A 103 24.69 0.98 17.35
CA ASP A 103 23.73 1.75 18.16
C ASP A 103 24.07 3.24 18.27
N GLN A 104 25.34 3.59 18.48
CA GLN A 104 25.75 4.99 18.63
C GLN A 104 25.60 5.77 17.32
N GLY A 105 26.01 5.18 16.20
CA GLY A 105 25.88 5.81 14.89
C GLY A 105 24.42 6.01 14.52
N ASP A 106 23.60 4.96 14.69
CA ASP A 106 22.17 4.97 14.39
C ASP A 106 21.39 5.94 15.31
N ILE A 107 21.82 6.14 16.56
CA ILE A 107 21.25 7.18 17.43
C ILE A 107 21.66 8.57 16.94
N ILE A 108 22.95 8.81 16.69
CA ILE A 108 23.46 10.15 16.33
C ILE A 108 22.86 10.62 15.01
N ILE A 109 22.74 9.73 14.01
CA ILE A 109 22.25 10.11 12.69
C ILE A 109 20.79 10.62 12.74
N THR A 110 19.96 10.09 13.64
CA THR A 110 18.58 10.59 13.87
C THR A 110 18.55 11.98 14.52
N ARG A 111 19.68 12.48 15.00
CA ARG A 111 19.82 13.82 15.63
C ARG A 111 20.57 14.81 14.74
N ASN A 112 20.69 14.50 13.44
CA ASN A 112 21.42 15.34 12.52
C ASN A 112 20.85 16.78 12.48
N PRO A 113 21.70 17.82 12.48
CA PRO A 113 21.24 19.21 12.46
C PRO A 113 20.63 19.64 11.12
N GLN A 114 20.83 18.85 10.05
CA GLN A 114 20.31 19.12 8.72
C GLN A 114 18.80 18.83 8.60
N GLY A 115 18.21 18.11 9.56
CA GLY A 115 16.78 17.79 9.57
C GLY A 115 16.38 16.68 8.60
N ILE A 116 17.35 15.90 8.10
CA ILE A 116 17.12 14.78 7.19
C ILE A 116 16.48 13.62 7.99
N GLN A 117 15.41 13.03 7.45
CA GLN A 117 14.79 11.85 8.05
C GLN A 117 15.67 10.61 7.82
N VAL A 118 15.67 9.71 8.79
CA VAL A 118 16.38 8.43 8.72
C VAL A 118 15.36 7.32 8.56
N GLU A 119 15.45 6.61 7.45
CA GLU A 119 14.57 5.51 7.10
C GLU A 119 15.23 4.16 7.35
N PHE A 120 14.73 3.41 8.32
CA PHE A 120 15.25 2.09 8.65
C PHE A 120 14.55 0.99 7.85
N ASN A 121 15.26 -0.12 7.63
CA ASN A 121 14.73 -1.26 6.88
C ASN A 121 13.63 -2.01 7.65
N ALA A 122 12.38 -1.86 7.21
CA ALA A 122 11.22 -2.48 7.86
C ALA A 122 11.12 -4.01 7.61
N SER A 123 11.84 -4.54 6.63
CA SER A 123 11.87 -6.00 6.37
C SER A 123 12.75 -6.76 7.36
N CYS A 124 13.66 -6.06 8.05
CA CYS A 124 14.51 -6.63 9.10
C CYS A 124 13.80 -6.61 10.46
N ASN A 125 14.26 -7.45 11.39
CA ASN A 125 13.81 -7.43 12.78
C ASN A 125 14.66 -6.48 13.63
N LEU A 126 14.49 -5.18 13.45
CA LEU A 126 15.29 -4.16 14.13
C LEU A 126 14.66 -3.78 15.48
N ALA A 127 15.49 -3.70 16.52
CA ALA A 127 15.09 -3.27 17.86
C ALA A 127 15.02 -1.73 17.97
N LEU A 128 14.20 -1.11 17.12
CA LEU A 128 14.06 0.36 17.07
C LEU A 128 13.45 0.93 18.37
N ASP A 129 12.66 0.14 19.09
CA ASP A 129 12.16 0.47 20.42
C ASP A 129 13.30 0.72 21.41
N LEU A 130 14.29 -0.18 21.43
CA LEU A 130 15.49 -0.02 22.26
C LEU A 130 16.36 1.14 21.78
N LEU A 131 16.45 1.40 20.47
CA LEU A 131 17.19 2.52 19.93
C LEU A 131 16.58 3.87 20.38
N ILE A 132 15.24 3.97 20.36
CA ILE A 132 14.47 5.12 20.88
C ILE A 132 14.69 5.26 22.38
N GLU A 133 14.58 4.17 23.16
CA GLU A 133 14.84 4.19 24.61
C GLU A 133 16.24 4.72 24.94
N ARG A 134 17.23 4.37 24.11
CA ARG A 134 18.62 4.80 24.25
C ARG A 134 18.90 6.21 23.71
N GLY A 135 17.89 6.88 23.16
CA GLY A 135 17.93 8.30 22.85
C GLY A 135 17.95 8.64 21.37
N ALA A 136 17.65 7.72 20.45
CA ALA A 136 17.31 8.11 19.07
C ALA A 136 16.08 9.04 19.07
N ASP A 137 15.99 9.93 18.09
CA ASP A 137 14.86 10.85 17.96
C ASP A 137 13.78 10.26 17.04
N PRO A 138 12.67 9.71 17.58
CA PRO A 138 11.63 9.09 16.76
C PRO A 138 10.96 10.04 15.77
N ARG A 139 11.09 11.37 15.95
CA ARG A 139 10.53 12.38 15.02
C ARG A 139 11.35 12.50 13.74
N ALA A 140 12.59 11.99 13.75
CA ALA A 140 13.48 11.91 12.61
C ALA A 140 13.54 10.48 12.02
N MET A 141 12.65 9.58 12.46
CA MET A 141 12.67 8.18 12.08
C MET A 141 11.44 7.83 11.25
N THR A 142 11.68 7.09 10.17
CA THR A 142 10.65 6.40 9.37
C THR A 142 11.15 4.98 9.08
N VAL A 143 10.28 4.11 8.55
CA VAL A 143 10.68 2.76 8.14
C VAL A 143 10.14 2.45 6.75
N CYS A 144 10.93 1.73 5.96
CA CYS A 144 10.52 1.28 4.63
C CYS A 144 10.98 -0.15 4.38
N HIS A 145 10.05 -0.98 3.91
CA HIS A 145 10.36 -2.36 3.52
C HIS A 145 11.36 -2.41 2.37
N ASN A 146 12.08 -3.52 2.26
CA ASN A 146 12.67 -3.90 0.99
C ASN A 146 11.59 -4.20 -0.05
N PHE A 147 11.95 -4.03 -1.32
CA PHE A 147 11.37 -4.79 -2.42
C PHE A 147 12.23 -6.00 -2.73
N PHE A 148 11.65 -6.98 -3.43
CA PHE A 148 12.30 -8.27 -3.68
C PHE A 148 12.33 -8.60 -5.18
N PRO A 149 13.47 -8.35 -5.87
CA PRO A 149 13.59 -8.59 -7.30
C PRO A 149 13.53 -10.08 -7.68
N GLU A 150 14.04 -10.96 -6.82
CA GLU A 150 14.04 -12.41 -7.07
C GLU A 150 12.65 -13.00 -6.78
N PRO A 151 12.03 -13.73 -7.74
CA PRO A 151 10.76 -14.40 -7.49
C PRO A 151 10.79 -15.34 -6.29
N TYR A 152 9.68 -15.42 -5.55
CA TYR A 152 9.50 -16.24 -4.35
C TYR A 152 10.36 -15.83 -3.14
N THR A 153 10.87 -14.60 -3.13
CA THR A 153 11.69 -14.07 -2.01
C THR A 153 11.04 -12.88 -1.29
N GLY A 154 9.91 -12.39 -1.79
CA GLY A 154 9.09 -11.40 -1.11
C GLY A 154 8.63 -11.89 0.27
N LEU A 155 8.21 -10.95 1.12
CA LEU A 155 7.70 -11.30 2.44
C LEU A 155 6.43 -12.15 2.31
N SER A 156 6.30 -13.14 3.21
CA SER A 156 5.01 -13.79 3.46
C SER A 156 4.09 -12.84 4.24
N GLU A 157 2.80 -13.10 4.17
CA GLU A 157 1.79 -12.28 4.84
C GLU A 157 2.01 -12.23 6.36
N GLU A 158 2.35 -13.36 6.98
CA GLU A 158 2.56 -13.43 8.43
C GLU A 158 3.76 -12.59 8.87
N VAL A 159 4.85 -12.60 8.07
CA VAL A 159 6.05 -11.81 8.37
C VAL A 159 5.75 -10.32 8.16
N PHE A 160 5.07 -9.97 7.07
CA PHE A 160 4.66 -8.60 6.78
C PHE A 160 3.82 -8.01 7.92
N GLN A 161 2.75 -8.70 8.33
CA GLN A 161 1.90 -8.28 9.45
C GLN A 161 2.67 -8.13 10.76
N ALA A 162 3.51 -9.11 11.10
CA ALA A 162 4.27 -9.09 12.34
C ALA A 162 5.26 -7.91 12.40
N ARG A 163 5.97 -7.63 11.30
CA ARG A 163 6.93 -6.51 11.20
C ARG A 163 6.21 -5.17 11.23
N ASN A 164 5.12 -5.03 10.50
CA ASN A 164 4.37 -3.79 10.46
C ASN A 164 3.78 -3.45 11.83
N ALA A 165 3.20 -4.44 12.52
CA ALA A 165 2.65 -4.25 13.85
C ALA A 165 3.72 -3.81 14.86
N GLN A 166 4.96 -4.31 14.72
CA GLN A 166 6.09 -3.92 15.56
C GLN A 166 6.40 -2.43 15.42
N TYR A 167 6.58 -1.93 14.20
CA TYR A 167 6.95 -0.54 13.98
C TYR A 167 5.78 0.43 14.14
N LYS A 168 4.56 0.01 13.83
CA LYS A 168 3.37 0.85 14.00
C LYS A 168 3.13 1.23 15.46
N ARG A 169 3.43 0.33 16.41
CA ARG A 169 3.35 0.62 17.85
C ARG A 169 4.31 1.71 18.32
N LEU A 170 5.37 1.99 17.55
CA LEU A 170 6.34 3.05 17.82
C LEU A 170 5.90 4.39 17.22
N GLY A 171 4.77 4.44 16.50
CA GLY A 171 4.28 5.65 15.85
C GLY A 171 5.09 6.08 14.64
N LEU A 172 5.94 5.20 14.09
CA LEU A 172 6.75 5.48 12.92
C LEU A 172 5.90 5.41 11.64
N THR A 173 6.24 6.26 10.67
CA THR A 173 5.68 6.18 9.31
C THR A 173 6.25 4.93 8.64
N LEU A 174 5.39 4.12 8.01
CA LEU A 174 5.80 2.88 7.36
C LEU A 174 5.49 2.90 5.87
N ALA A 175 6.52 2.65 5.06
CA ALA A 175 6.40 2.53 3.61
C ALA A 175 6.60 1.09 3.12
N ALA A 176 5.87 0.72 2.08
CA ALA A 176 6.01 -0.57 1.40
C ALA A 176 5.88 -0.42 -0.13
N PHE A 177 6.40 -1.41 -0.86
CA PHE A 177 6.49 -1.36 -2.31
C PHE A 177 5.44 -2.23 -3.00
N VAL A 178 4.84 -1.66 -4.04
CA VAL A 178 4.06 -2.37 -5.08
C VAL A 178 4.87 -2.45 -6.36
N SER A 179 4.55 -3.38 -7.24
CA SER A 179 5.20 -3.54 -8.54
C SER A 179 4.28 -3.14 -9.68
N SER A 180 4.75 -2.25 -10.54
CA SER A 180 4.18 -2.04 -11.86
C SER A 180 4.22 -3.32 -12.69
N ARG A 181 3.17 -3.52 -13.48
CA ARG A 181 2.95 -4.65 -14.40
C ARG A 181 3.33 -4.32 -15.84
N GLU A 182 3.69 -3.08 -16.14
CA GLU A 182 4.11 -2.64 -17.47
C GLU A 182 5.32 -3.40 -17.99
N GLU A 183 5.36 -3.54 -19.32
CA GLU A 183 6.50 -4.13 -20.02
C GLU A 183 7.72 -3.21 -19.93
N ASN A 184 8.92 -3.80 -19.91
CA ASN A 184 10.21 -3.09 -19.89
C ASN A 184 10.42 -2.17 -18.67
N THR A 185 9.67 -2.38 -17.59
CA THR A 185 9.99 -1.77 -16.30
C THR A 185 11.29 -2.34 -15.74
N PHE A 186 12.01 -1.52 -14.99
CA PHE A 186 13.32 -1.85 -14.45
C PHE A 186 13.49 -1.35 -13.01
N GLY A 187 14.51 -1.91 -12.37
CA GLY A 187 14.95 -1.61 -11.02
C GLY A 187 16.39 -1.13 -10.98
N PRO A 188 17.02 -1.13 -9.79
CA PRO A 188 18.44 -0.80 -9.66
C PRO A 188 19.36 -1.92 -10.17
N TRP A 189 18.85 -3.16 -10.22
CA TRP A 189 19.58 -4.36 -10.63
C TRP A 189 18.97 -4.95 -11.90
N PRO A 190 19.73 -5.70 -12.74
CA PRO A 190 19.26 -6.27 -13.99
C PRO A 190 18.36 -7.52 -13.78
N VAL A 191 17.30 -7.36 -13.00
CA VAL A 191 16.30 -8.38 -12.66
C VAL A 191 14.92 -7.83 -13.02
N PHE A 192 14.21 -8.56 -13.89
CA PHE A 192 12.98 -8.07 -14.54
C PHE A 192 11.75 -8.89 -14.10
N ALA A 193 11.58 -9.09 -12.79
CA ALA A 193 10.50 -9.91 -12.25
C ALA A 193 9.59 -9.17 -11.25
N GLY A 194 9.55 -7.84 -11.35
CA GLY A 194 8.81 -6.96 -10.46
C GLY A 194 9.52 -6.71 -9.13
N LEU A 195 9.11 -5.64 -8.43
CA LEU A 195 9.71 -5.17 -7.18
C LEU A 195 8.66 -4.98 -6.07
N PRO A 196 7.85 -6.00 -5.72
CA PRO A 196 6.92 -5.89 -4.60
C PRO A 196 7.62 -6.11 -3.25
N THR A 197 7.00 -5.66 -2.17
CA THR A 197 7.35 -6.06 -0.80
C THR A 197 6.80 -7.44 -0.46
N CYS A 198 5.51 -7.69 -0.70
CA CYS A 198 4.86 -8.98 -0.44
C CYS A 198 4.93 -9.87 -1.68
N GLU A 199 5.22 -11.17 -1.49
CA GLU A 199 5.38 -12.08 -2.64
C GLU A 199 4.06 -12.31 -3.38
N ASP A 200 2.95 -12.42 -2.65
CA ASP A 200 1.62 -12.66 -3.23
C ASP A 200 1.13 -11.52 -4.13
N ASP A 201 1.73 -10.34 -4.01
CA ASP A 201 1.42 -9.15 -4.80
C ASP A 201 2.13 -9.10 -6.16
N ARG A 202 3.19 -9.89 -6.37
CA ARG A 202 4.09 -9.79 -7.54
C ARG A 202 3.38 -9.78 -8.89
N ARG A 203 2.26 -10.48 -8.99
CA ARG A 203 1.48 -10.65 -10.23
C ARG A 203 0.08 -10.05 -10.15
N ARG A 204 -0.29 -9.42 -9.04
CA ARG A 204 -1.59 -8.77 -8.91
C ARG A 204 -1.60 -7.44 -9.69
N PRO A 205 -2.77 -6.99 -10.16
CA PRO A 205 -2.93 -5.61 -10.64
C PRO A 205 -2.45 -4.61 -9.59
N ILE A 206 -1.84 -3.51 -10.01
CA ILE A 206 -1.16 -2.57 -9.11
C ILE A 206 -2.11 -1.95 -8.06
N ASP A 207 -3.37 -1.71 -8.43
CA ASP A 207 -4.41 -1.23 -7.51
C ASP A 207 -4.71 -2.26 -6.42
N LEU A 208 -4.77 -3.54 -6.77
CA LEU A 208 -5.05 -4.63 -5.83
C LEU A 208 -3.87 -4.81 -4.85
N GLN A 209 -2.63 -4.61 -5.31
CA GLN A 209 -1.46 -4.58 -4.44
C GLN A 209 -1.58 -3.44 -3.42
N ALA A 210 -1.92 -2.23 -3.87
CA ALA A 210 -2.11 -1.09 -2.96
C ALA A 210 -3.27 -1.30 -1.98
N ARG A 211 -4.41 -1.82 -2.44
CA ARG A 211 -5.56 -2.17 -1.59
C ARG A 211 -5.17 -3.22 -0.55
N HIS A 212 -4.36 -4.21 -0.92
CA HIS A 212 -3.81 -5.19 0.01
C HIS A 212 -2.96 -4.52 1.11
N LEU A 213 -1.95 -3.73 0.72
CA LEU A 213 -1.06 -3.07 1.69
C LEU A 213 -1.84 -2.15 2.64
N LEU A 214 -2.80 -1.38 2.11
CA LEU A 214 -3.64 -0.47 2.90
C LEU A 214 -4.64 -1.23 3.79
N ALA A 215 -5.15 -2.37 3.35
CA ALA A 215 -6.08 -3.20 4.13
C ALA A 215 -5.44 -3.70 5.44
N SER A 216 -4.11 -3.82 5.52
CA SER A 216 -3.42 -4.10 6.78
C SER A 216 -3.70 -3.07 7.87
N GLY A 217 -4.01 -1.82 7.50
CA GLY A 217 -4.11 -0.69 8.43
C GLY A 217 -2.78 -0.25 9.03
N LEU A 218 -1.65 -0.78 8.53
CA LEU A 218 -0.32 -0.56 9.10
C LEU A 218 0.63 0.20 8.17
N VAL A 219 0.34 0.24 6.86
CA VAL A 219 1.14 0.95 5.85
C VAL A 219 0.63 2.38 5.69
N ASP A 220 1.55 3.34 5.73
CA ASP A 220 1.27 4.76 5.52
C ASP A 220 1.57 5.16 4.07
N ASP A 221 2.73 4.77 3.54
CA ASP A 221 3.17 5.15 2.20
C ASP A 221 3.25 3.93 1.27
N VAL A 222 2.69 4.04 0.07
CA VAL A 222 2.74 3.00 -0.97
C VAL A 222 3.60 3.51 -2.12
N ILE A 223 4.67 2.79 -2.45
CA ILE A 223 5.66 3.22 -3.44
C ILE A 223 5.73 2.23 -4.59
N VAL A 224 5.70 2.70 -5.84
CA VAL A 224 5.96 1.82 -6.99
C VAL A 224 7.44 1.51 -7.06
N GLY A 225 7.80 0.24 -6.83
CA GLY A 225 9.19 -0.22 -6.75
C GLY A 225 9.94 -0.10 -8.07
N ASN A 226 9.36 -0.54 -9.19
CA ASN A 226 9.96 -0.47 -10.53
C ASN A 226 9.46 0.74 -11.32
N CYS A 227 10.27 1.23 -12.27
CA CYS A 227 9.88 2.31 -13.16
C CYS A 227 10.04 1.91 -14.64
N PHE A 228 9.26 2.46 -15.56
CA PHE A 228 8.20 3.45 -15.37
C PHE A 228 6.82 2.79 -15.34
N ALA A 229 5.98 3.13 -14.36
CA ALA A 229 4.56 2.81 -14.43
C ALA A 229 3.87 3.60 -15.57
N SER A 230 2.81 3.03 -16.13
CA SER A 230 1.97 3.71 -17.11
C SER A 230 1.08 4.75 -16.44
N ASP A 231 0.52 5.66 -17.25
CA ASP A 231 -0.43 6.64 -16.73
C ASP A 231 -1.68 5.97 -16.15
N ASP A 232 -2.14 4.88 -16.78
CA ASP A 232 -3.28 4.07 -16.30
C ASP A 232 -2.99 3.44 -14.92
N GLU A 233 -1.77 2.92 -14.70
CA GLU A 233 -1.36 2.39 -13.40
C GLU A 233 -1.26 3.48 -12.32
N LEU A 234 -0.72 4.65 -12.66
CA LEU A 234 -0.64 5.79 -11.74
C LEU A 234 -2.04 6.28 -11.36
N ALA A 235 -2.94 6.40 -12.34
CA ALA A 235 -4.34 6.77 -12.13
C ALA A 235 -5.08 5.74 -11.27
N ALA A 236 -4.86 4.43 -11.53
CA ALA A 236 -5.47 3.35 -10.77
C ALA A 236 -5.03 3.37 -9.29
N LEU A 237 -3.74 3.64 -9.03
CA LEU A 237 -3.23 3.81 -7.66
C LEU A 237 -3.84 5.04 -6.97
N ALA A 238 -3.89 6.18 -7.67
CA ALA A 238 -4.47 7.41 -7.13
C ALA A 238 -5.97 7.30 -6.83
N ALA A 239 -6.69 6.42 -7.52
CA ALA A 239 -8.11 6.17 -7.31
C ALA A 239 -8.42 5.22 -6.14
N VAL A 240 -7.41 4.57 -5.54
CA VAL A 240 -7.63 3.65 -4.42
C VAL A 240 -8.18 4.41 -3.21
N ASP A 241 -9.32 3.96 -2.68
CA ASP A 241 -9.87 4.49 -1.43
C ASP A 241 -8.98 4.05 -0.25
N THR A 242 -8.32 5.03 0.37
CA THR A 242 -7.41 4.78 1.50
C THR A 242 -8.11 4.81 2.86
N THR A 243 -9.44 4.93 2.90
CA THR A 243 -10.21 5.07 4.15
C THR A 243 -10.84 3.77 4.63
N ARG A 244 -10.88 2.75 3.77
CA ARG A 244 -11.53 1.46 4.02
C ARG A 244 -11.01 0.37 3.10
N VAL A 245 -11.28 -0.88 3.46
CA VAL A 245 -11.03 -2.02 2.56
C VAL A 245 -12.05 -1.98 1.42
N THR A 246 -11.58 -1.97 0.17
CA THR A 246 -12.44 -1.99 -1.01
C THR A 246 -12.19 -3.23 -1.86
N MET A 247 -13.26 -3.81 -2.39
CA MET A 247 -13.23 -5.01 -3.22
C MET A 247 -14.00 -4.78 -4.51
N ARG A 248 -13.65 -5.52 -5.57
CA ARG A 248 -14.51 -5.61 -6.75
C ARG A 248 -15.70 -6.51 -6.47
N ILE A 249 -16.75 -6.34 -7.25
CA ILE A 249 -17.95 -7.17 -7.22
C ILE A 249 -18.40 -7.48 -8.66
N ASP A 250 -18.43 -8.77 -8.99
CA ASP A 250 -19.01 -9.28 -10.21
C ASP A 250 -20.51 -9.46 -9.98
N LEU A 251 -21.30 -8.51 -10.47
CA LEU A 251 -22.74 -8.51 -10.27
C LEU A 251 -23.43 -9.62 -11.06
N VAL A 252 -24.49 -10.17 -10.48
CA VAL A 252 -25.39 -11.05 -11.22
C VAL A 252 -26.16 -10.24 -12.29
N PRO A 253 -26.51 -10.84 -13.45
CA PRO A 253 -27.12 -10.11 -14.56
C PRO A 253 -28.46 -9.42 -14.22
N ASP A 254 -29.19 -9.95 -13.24
CA ASP A 254 -30.53 -9.52 -12.85
C ASP A 254 -30.55 -8.71 -11.55
N VAL A 255 -29.41 -8.16 -11.13
CA VAL A 255 -29.34 -7.25 -9.97
C VAL A 255 -30.22 -6.01 -10.21
N THR A 256 -31.06 -5.69 -9.24
CA THR A 256 -32.05 -4.61 -9.33
C THR A 256 -31.47 -3.25 -8.92
N ASP A 257 -32.10 -2.15 -9.35
CA ASP A 257 -31.69 -0.80 -8.95
C ASP A 257 -31.70 -0.59 -7.42
N ILE A 258 -32.67 -1.20 -6.73
CA ILE A 258 -32.75 -1.16 -5.26
C ILE A 258 -31.54 -1.84 -4.63
N GLU A 259 -31.11 -2.99 -5.17
CA GLU A 259 -29.94 -3.70 -4.66
C GLU A 259 -28.65 -2.96 -4.98
N ARG A 260 -28.55 -2.33 -6.15
CA ARG A 260 -27.44 -1.41 -6.46
C ARG A 260 -27.37 -0.25 -5.47
N GLU A 261 -28.51 0.30 -5.08
CA GLU A 261 -28.58 1.34 -4.05
C GLU A 261 -28.14 0.82 -2.68
N VAL A 262 -28.46 -0.43 -2.32
CA VAL A 262 -27.91 -1.05 -1.09
C VAL A 262 -26.39 -1.14 -1.17
N ILE A 263 -25.81 -1.59 -2.29
CA ILE A 263 -24.36 -1.85 -2.46
C ILE A 263 -23.52 -0.55 -2.44
N TRP A 264 -24.01 0.53 -3.04
CA TRP A 264 -23.23 1.77 -3.22
C TRP A 264 -23.86 3.03 -2.64
N GLY A 265 -25.04 2.94 -2.02
CA GLY A 265 -25.72 4.08 -1.40
C GLY A 265 -25.31 4.34 0.05
N PHE A 266 -24.45 3.50 0.62
CA PHE A 266 -24.12 3.51 2.05
C PHE A 266 -22.63 3.35 2.30
N ASP A 267 -22.16 3.93 3.40
CA ASP A 267 -20.87 3.60 3.99
C ASP A 267 -21.01 2.31 4.80
N HIS A 268 -20.59 1.20 4.20
CA HIS A 268 -20.71 -0.10 4.86
C HIS A 268 -19.70 -0.24 5.99
N THR A 269 -20.21 -0.61 7.15
CA THR A 269 -19.42 -1.03 8.31
C THR A 269 -19.99 -2.35 8.79
N THR A 270 -19.11 -3.31 9.10
CA THR A 270 -19.55 -4.57 9.68
C THR A 270 -19.94 -4.38 11.14
N ARG A 271 -20.86 -5.18 11.68
CA ARG A 271 -21.26 -5.09 13.09
C ARG A 271 -20.14 -5.56 14.04
N GLY A 272 -20.15 -5.06 15.28
CA GLY A 272 -19.22 -5.50 16.34
C GLY A 272 -19.53 -6.88 16.91
N ASP A 273 -20.80 -7.30 16.92
CA ASP A 273 -21.24 -8.68 17.21
C ASP A 273 -21.10 -9.57 15.96
N ALA A 274 -19.87 -9.64 15.44
CA ALA A 274 -19.56 -10.30 14.18
C ALA A 274 -19.71 -11.83 14.24
N SER A 275 -20.26 -12.39 13.16
CA SER A 275 -20.36 -13.83 12.96
C SER A 275 -19.14 -14.33 12.18
N ALA A 276 -18.73 -15.58 12.45
CA ALA A 276 -17.71 -16.25 11.62
C ALA A 276 -18.21 -16.60 10.20
N TYR A 277 -19.51 -16.46 9.93
CA TYR A 277 -20.12 -16.84 8.66
C TYR A 277 -20.29 -15.69 7.67
N MET A 278 -20.40 -14.44 8.13
CA MET A 278 -20.67 -13.31 7.24
C MET A 278 -20.31 -11.97 7.86
N LEU A 279 -19.88 -11.04 7.00
CA LEU A 279 -19.90 -9.61 7.28
C LEU A 279 -21.33 -9.10 7.17
N ARG A 280 -21.72 -8.17 8.03
CA ARG A 280 -23.10 -7.66 8.10
C ARG A 280 -23.11 -6.15 8.21
N SER A 281 -23.66 -5.48 7.21
CA SER A 281 -23.89 -4.03 7.22
C SER A 281 -25.38 -3.73 7.41
N SER A 282 -25.79 -3.67 8.68
CA SER A 282 -27.21 -3.60 9.05
C SER A 282 -27.88 -2.24 8.91
N TRP A 283 -27.13 -1.15 8.74
CA TRP A 283 -27.72 0.19 8.76
C TRP A 283 -28.53 0.49 7.51
N SER A 284 -28.14 -0.06 6.35
CA SER A 284 -28.85 0.11 5.08
C SER A 284 -30.31 -0.33 5.19
N ARG A 285 -30.60 -1.41 5.94
CA ARG A 285 -31.96 -1.97 6.10
C ARG A 285 -33.00 -0.96 6.60
N LEU A 286 -32.58 0.05 7.36
CA LEU A 286 -33.48 1.10 7.85
C LEU A 286 -34.06 1.93 6.70
N ALA A 287 -33.29 2.15 5.63
CA ALA A 287 -33.73 2.88 4.45
C ALA A 287 -34.64 2.05 3.52
N PHE A 288 -34.57 0.72 3.60
CA PHE A 288 -35.34 -0.21 2.76
C PHE A 288 -36.50 -0.89 3.49
N LYS A 289 -36.81 -0.45 4.71
CA LYS A 289 -37.87 -1.05 5.54
C LYS A 289 -39.22 -1.14 4.82
N GLU A 290 -39.59 -0.14 4.01
CA GLU A 290 -40.87 -0.12 3.28
C GLU A 290 -40.69 -0.32 1.77
N ARG A 291 -39.50 -0.75 1.32
CA ARG A 291 -39.17 -0.99 -0.09
C ARG A 291 -39.03 -2.49 -0.31
N SER A 292 -39.88 -3.06 -1.17
CA SER A 292 -39.86 -4.49 -1.48
C SER A 292 -38.57 -4.88 -2.21
N ILE A 293 -37.99 -6.00 -1.80
CA ILE A 293 -36.89 -6.68 -2.47
C ILE A 293 -37.41 -8.11 -2.68
N ALA A 294 -38.00 -8.36 -3.84
CA ALA A 294 -38.61 -9.66 -4.12
C ALA A 294 -37.56 -10.79 -4.08
N PRO A 295 -37.90 -11.97 -3.56
CA PRO A 295 -36.99 -13.11 -3.56
C PRO A 295 -36.71 -13.54 -5.00
N ARG A 296 -35.44 -13.82 -5.29
CA ARG A 296 -35.00 -14.36 -6.58
C ARG A 296 -34.44 -15.77 -6.42
N PRO A 297 -34.75 -16.70 -7.34
CA PRO A 297 -34.17 -18.03 -7.31
C PRO A 297 -32.67 -17.94 -7.58
N TRP A 298 -31.90 -18.74 -6.85
CA TRP A 298 -30.48 -18.96 -7.10
C TRP A 298 -30.26 -20.46 -7.33
N PRO A 299 -29.46 -20.86 -8.34
CA PRO A 299 -29.29 -22.28 -8.66
C PRO A 299 -28.60 -23.06 -7.55
N ASP A 300 -27.80 -22.40 -6.72
CA ASP A 300 -27.05 -23.05 -5.66
C ASP A 300 -27.83 -23.12 -4.35
N THR A 301 -27.75 -24.27 -3.69
CA THR A 301 -28.36 -24.51 -2.37
C THR A 301 -27.45 -24.07 -1.23
N VAL A 302 -26.25 -23.58 -1.54
CA VAL A 302 -25.24 -23.10 -0.59
C VAL A 302 -24.78 -21.72 -1.04
N PHE A 303 -24.65 -20.79 -0.10
CA PHE A 303 -23.88 -19.57 -0.30
C PHE A 303 -22.41 -19.86 -0.03
N HIS A 304 -21.53 -19.34 -0.87
CA HIS A 304 -20.10 -19.55 -0.77
C HIS A 304 -19.38 -18.30 -0.28
N ARG A 305 -18.19 -18.48 0.30
CA ARG A 305 -17.31 -17.35 0.64
C ARG A 305 -17.15 -16.39 -0.55
N GLY A 306 -17.37 -15.10 -0.28
CA GLY A 306 -17.31 -14.02 -1.26
C GLY A 306 -18.64 -13.68 -1.93
N ASP A 307 -19.69 -14.49 -1.74
CA ASP A 307 -21.02 -14.12 -2.22
C ASP A 307 -21.51 -12.88 -1.47
N VAL A 308 -21.98 -11.90 -2.24
CA VAL A 308 -22.59 -10.67 -1.73
C VAL A 308 -24.09 -10.86 -1.76
N LEU A 309 -24.70 -10.71 -0.59
CA LEU A 309 -26.06 -11.12 -0.30
C LEU A 309 -26.88 -9.94 0.22
N ILE A 310 -28.16 -9.93 -0.11
CA ILE A 310 -29.13 -8.99 0.44
C ILE A 310 -30.36 -9.76 0.91
N PRO A 311 -30.70 -9.73 2.22
CA PRO A 311 -31.96 -10.30 2.67
C PRO A 311 -33.14 -9.68 1.93
N ASN A 312 -34.04 -10.54 1.48
CA ASN A 312 -35.18 -10.19 0.63
C ASN A 312 -36.49 -10.18 1.45
N ASP A 313 -37.64 -10.08 0.78
CA ASP A 313 -38.96 -10.03 1.41
C ASP A 313 -39.30 -11.27 2.27
N ASN A 314 -38.70 -12.44 2.01
CA ASN A 314 -38.89 -13.64 2.84
C ASN A 314 -38.29 -13.48 4.25
N MET A 315 -37.40 -12.51 4.45
CA MET A 315 -36.86 -12.12 5.75
C MET A 315 -37.02 -10.61 5.96
N ALA A 316 -38.27 -10.14 5.85
CA ALA A 316 -38.64 -8.72 5.85
C ALA A 316 -38.05 -7.86 6.99
N HIS A 317 -37.78 -8.42 8.17
CA HIS A 317 -37.14 -7.67 9.27
C HIS A 317 -35.68 -7.27 8.99
N TYR A 318 -34.97 -8.04 8.17
CA TYR A 318 -33.57 -7.80 7.79
C TYR A 318 -33.42 -7.30 6.35
N ARG A 319 -34.54 -7.12 5.63
CA ARG A 319 -34.56 -6.72 4.23
C ARG A 319 -33.71 -5.48 3.96
N GLY A 320 -32.86 -5.57 2.94
CA GLY A 320 -31.99 -4.46 2.51
C GLY A 320 -30.75 -4.26 3.38
N GLU A 321 -30.47 -5.16 4.33
CA GLU A 321 -29.13 -5.34 4.89
C GLU A 321 -28.16 -5.81 3.80
N LEU A 322 -26.92 -5.35 3.82
CA LEU A 322 -25.87 -5.91 2.97
C LEU A 322 -25.08 -6.95 3.77
N GLU A 323 -24.93 -8.14 3.22
CA GLU A 323 -24.16 -9.23 3.81
C GLU A 323 -23.08 -9.72 2.83
N VAL A 324 -21.95 -10.19 3.35
CA VAL A 324 -20.91 -10.87 2.54
C VAL A 324 -20.55 -12.17 3.23
N ALA A 325 -20.69 -13.30 2.53
CA ALA A 325 -20.39 -14.60 3.07
C ALA A 325 -18.88 -14.78 3.31
N LEU A 326 -18.51 -15.22 4.51
CA LEU A 326 -17.13 -15.55 4.91
C LEU A 326 -16.85 -17.05 4.90
N ARG A 327 -17.91 -17.86 5.00
CA ARG A 327 -17.91 -19.33 5.00
C ARG A 327 -19.13 -19.83 4.26
N ASP A 328 -19.12 -21.11 3.91
CA ASP A 328 -20.25 -21.74 3.27
C ASP A 328 -21.41 -21.98 4.26
N PHE A 329 -22.64 -21.67 3.84
CA PHE A 329 -23.86 -21.96 4.60
C PHE A 329 -25.08 -22.12 3.69
N GLU A 330 -26.16 -22.71 4.22
CA GLU A 330 -27.37 -23.04 3.46
C GLU A 330 -28.03 -21.79 2.86
N ASN A 331 -28.42 -21.91 1.58
CA ASN A 331 -29.34 -20.98 0.94
C ASN A 331 -30.78 -21.39 1.22
N ASP A 332 -31.39 -20.74 2.22
CA ASP A 332 -32.77 -20.96 2.66
C ASP A 332 -33.80 -20.09 1.88
N GLY A 333 -33.38 -19.40 0.82
CA GLY A 333 -34.23 -18.53 0.00
C GLY A 333 -34.58 -17.18 0.63
N THR A 334 -34.00 -16.83 1.79
CA THR A 334 -34.24 -15.55 2.47
C THR A 334 -33.36 -14.41 1.99
N ARG A 335 -32.36 -14.71 1.17
CA ARG A 335 -31.37 -13.77 0.64
C ARG A 335 -31.28 -13.91 -0.86
N ASN A 336 -31.15 -12.77 -1.53
CA ASN A 336 -30.76 -12.72 -2.93
C ASN A 336 -29.24 -12.65 -3.03
N VAL A 337 -28.65 -13.40 -3.95
CA VAL A 337 -27.27 -13.17 -4.40
C VAL A 337 -27.30 -11.98 -5.36
N VAL A 338 -26.48 -10.97 -5.12
CA VAL A 338 -26.39 -9.76 -5.95
C VAL A 338 -25.08 -9.64 -6.70
N GLY A 339 -24.07 -10.39 -6.27
CA GLY A 339 -22.80 -10.50 -6.95
C GLY A 339 -21.84 -11.36 -6.14
N ARG A 340 -20.61 -11.45 -6.64
CA ARG A 340 -19.54 -12.19 -5.98
C ARG A 340 -18.25 -11.40 -6.03
N ILE A 341 -17.47 -11.47 -4.97
CA ILE A 341 -16.11 -10.95 -4.95
C ILE A 341 -15.23 -11.85 -5.83
N PRO A 342 -14.44 -11.29 -6.77
CA PRO A 342 -13.53 -12.08 -7.60
C PRO A 342 -12.61 -12.97 -6.76
N ALA A 343 -12.28 -14.16 -7.27
CA ALA A 343 -11.53 -15.16 -6.52
C ALA A 343 -10.17 -14.65 -6.03
N GLU A 344 -9.50 -13.83 -6.86
CA GLU A 344 -8.22 -13.20 -6.57
C GLU A 344 -8.29 -12.11 -5.49
N GLU A 345 -9.49 -11.68 -5.07
CA GLU A 345 -9.68 -10.64 -4.04
C GLU A 345 -10.26 -11.19 -2.72
N LEU A 346 -10.63 -12.47 -2.66
CA LEU A 346 -11.25 -13.08 -1.46
C LEU A 346 -10.39 -13.00 -0.20
N PHE A 347 -9.07 -12.83 -0.34
CA PHE A 347 -8.14 -12.65 0.77
C PHE A 347 -8.37 -11.31 1.50
N LEU A 348 -8.89 -10.28 0.82
CA LEU A 348 -9.18 -8.97 1.44
C LEU A 348 -10.25 -9.07 2.54
N LEU A 349 -11.11 -10.09 2.48
CA LEU A 349 -12.11 -10.34 3.52
C LEU A 349 -11.49 -10.62 4.89
N ASP A 350 -10.26 -11.15 4.93
CA ASP A 350 -9.57 -11.46 6.19
C ASP A 350 -9.04 -10.20 6.90
N TYR A 351 -9.03 -9.05 6.22
CA TYR A 351 -8.62 -7.75 6.77
C TYR A 351 -9.79 -6.94 7.33
N ILE A 352 -11.03 -7.39 7.12
CA ILE A 352 -12.23 -6.68 7.59
C ILE A 352 -12.58 -7.17 8.99
N ALA A 353 -12.02 -6.51 10.00
CA ALA A 353 -12.33 -6.77 11.39
C ALA A 353 -13.75 -6.26 11.77
N PRO A 354 -14.34 -6.73 12.89
CA PRO A 354 -15.57 -6.19 13.43
C PRO A 354 -15.52 -4.66 13.55
N GLU A 355 -16.61 -3.96 13.24
CA GLU A 355 -16.71 -2.49 13.27
C GLU A 355 -15.83 -1.75 12.24
N HIS A 356 -15.09 -2.44 11.37
CA HIS A 356 -14.32 -1.79 10.32
C HIS A 356 -15.18 -1.46 9.10
N PRO A 357 -14.90 -0.31 8.44
CA PRO A 357 -15.55 0.04 7.18
C PRO A 357 -15.02 -0.82 6.04
N PHE A 358 -15.91 -1.12 5.09
CA PHE A 358 -15.56 -1.75 3.82
C PHE A 358 -16.44 -1.19 2.70
N GLY A 359 -16.15 -1.55 1.45
CA GLY A 359 -16.99 -1.16 0.33
C GLY A 359 -16.65 -1.89 -0.97
N PHE A 360 -17.38 -1.54 -2.02
CA PHE A 360 -17.16 -2.08 -3.35
C PHE A 360 -16.78 -0.98 -4.33
N ILE A 361 -15.79 -1.28 -5.18
CA ILE A 361 -15.38 -0.39 -6.27
C ILE A 361 -16.57 -0.20 -7.20
N ARG A 362 -16.83 1.05 -7.61
CA ARG A 362 -17.89 1.34 -8.58
C ARG A 362 -17.42 0.91 -9.98
N PRO A 363 -18.26 0.18 -10.74
CA PRO A 363 -17.94 -0.21 -12.10
C PRO A 363 -17.91 0.97 -13.07
#